data_AF-A0A2E7MKR1-F1
#
_entry.id   AF-A0A2E7MKR1-F1
#
_cell.length_a   1.000
_cell.length_b   1.000
_cell.length_c   1.000
_cell.angle_alpha   90.00
_cell.angle_beta   90.00
_cell.angle_gamma   90.00
#
_symmetry.space_group_name_H-M   'P 1'
#
loop_
_entity.id
_entity.type
_entity.pdbx_description
1 polymer ?
#
loop_
_entity_poly.entity_id
_entity_poly.type
_entity_poly.pdbx_seq_one_letter_code
_entity_poly.pdbx_strand_id
1 'polypeptide(L)'
;MPKESMGAFIDAVYAIAITILALEIKGDLSTDGGFYHFKYIVLEYALAFTILFALWIQHRRLNQIAAEVSKPQLLLHGFVLLIICLIPRAVSLVFDNGSSGEFLDSGIGADMNALGGLSGEQTVERIKPLVNFFYCATILAADIALLALMLLIGHTSQSTEQIALRHGKLIVSGLLVVALVATMATPIANRYFGIVLPLGLIFETYLSQLAFRSHYGRSIA
;
A
#
# COMPACT_ATOMS: atom_id res chain seq x y z
N MET A 1 11.11 9.45 23.36
CA MET A 1 10.16 8.36 23.64
C MET A 1 10.93 7.05 23.51
N PRO A 2 10.69 6.02 24.35
CA PRO A 2 11.41 4.75 24.22
C PRO A 2 11.13 4.13 22.85
N LYS A 3 12.19 3.70 22.16
CA LYS A 3 12.14 3.09 20.82
C LYS A 3 11.22 1.87 20.77
N GLU A 4 11.21 1.09 21.86
CA GLU A 4 10.39 -0.12 22.02
C GLU A 4 8.90 0.19 22.03
N SER A 5 8.48 1.26 22.71
CA SER A 5 7.08 1.69 22.75
C SER A 5 6.57 2.15 21.39
N MET A 6 7.42 2.85 20.61
CA MET A 6 7.07 3.27 19.25
C MET A 6 6.91 2.07 18.31
N GLY A 7 7.82 1.10 18.38
CA GLY A 7 7.73 -0.12 17.58
C GLY A 7 6.44 -0.90 17.85
N ALA A 8 6.10 -1.09 19.13
CA ALA A 8 4.87 -1.76 19.52
C ALA A 8 3.60 -1.02 19.03
N PHE A 9 3.60 0.32 19.08
CA PHE A 9 2.50 1.11 18.55
C PHE A 9 2.34 0.95 17.03
N ILE A 10 3.44 1.00 16.28
CA ILE A 10 3.43 0.77 14.84
C ILE A 10 2.86 -0.61 14.50
N ASP A 11 3.36 -1.66 15.17
CA ASP A 11 2.88 -3.04 14.99
C ASP A 11 1.37 -3.15 15.24
N ALA A 12 0.87 -2.54 16.32
CA ALA A 12 -0.54 -2.57 16.67
C ALA A 12 -1.41 -1.90 15.60
N VAL A 13 -1.00 -0.74 15.07
CA VAL A 13 -1.77 -0.04 14.03
C VAL A 13 -1.81 -0.84 12.73
N TYR A 14 -0.70 -1.46 12.31
CA TYR A 14 -0.71 -2.34 11.13
C TYR A 14 -1.60 -3.56 11.31
N ALA A 15 -1.57 -4.19 12.49
CA ALA A 15 -2.44 -5.31 12.79
C ALA A 15 -3.92 -4.90 12.69
N ILE A 16 -4.29 -3.76 13.24
CA ILE A 16 -5.66 -3.21 13.14
C ILE A 16 -6.03 -2.95 11.67
N ALA A 17 -5.16 -2.27 10.90
CA ALA A 17 -5.43 -1.99 9.49
C ALA A 17 -5.66 -3.27 8.67
N ILE A 18 -4.87 -4.32 8.91
CA ILE A 18 -5.04 -5.63 8.27
C ILE A 18 -6.37 -6.27 8.68
N THR A 19 -6.77 -6.18 9.95
CA THR A 19 -8.06 -6.73 10.40
C THR A 19 -9.26 -5.98 9.81
N ILE A 20 -9.17 -4.65 9.71
CA ILE A 20 -10.21 -3.83 9.07
C ILE A 20 -10.34 -4.21 7.60
N LEU A 21 -9.22 -4.41 6.91
CA LEU A 21 -9.21 -4.88 5.52
C LEU A 21 -10.00 -6.18 5.35
N ALA A 22 -9.86 -7.13 6.30
CA ALA A 22 -10.62 -8.38 6.25
C ALA A 22 -12.13 -8.19 6.48
N LEU A 23 -12.52 -7.18 7.25
CA LEU A 23 -13.93 -6.86 7.55
C LEU A 23 -14.63 -6.12 6.40
N GLU A 24 -13.89 -5.38 5.58
CA GLU A 24 -14.46 -4.64 4.43
C GLU A 24 -14.77 -5.55 3.23
N ILE A 25 -14.39 -6.83 3.27
CA ILE A 25 -14.73 -7.80 2.23
C ILE A 25 -16.21 -8.13 2.31
N LYS A 26 -17.01 -7.53 1.43
CA LYS A 26 -18.40 -7.92 1.19
C LYS A 26 -18.42 -9.09 0.22
N GLY A 27 -19.05 -10.19 0.61
CA GLY A 27 -19.22 -11.36 -0.25
C GLY A 27 -20.65 -11.84 -0.16
N ASP A 28 -21.47 -11.55 -1.17
CA ASP A 28 -22.78 -12.17 -1.27
C ASP A 28 -22.62 -13.58 -1.85
N LEU A 29 -22.65 -14.58 -0.96
CA LEU A 29 -22.50 -16.01 -1.31
C LEU A 29 -23.77 -16.59 -1.94
N SER A 30 -24.80 -15.77 -2.13
CA SER A 30 -26.19 -16.22 -2.34
C SER A 30 -26.56 -16.51 -3.81
N THR A 31 -25.67 -16.28 -4.78
CA THR A 31 -26.03 -16.39 -6.22
C THR A 31 -25.28 -17.53 -6.93
N ASP A 32 -26.01 -18.29 -7.75
CA ASP A 32 -25.51 -19.39 -8.58
C ASP A 32 -24.38 -18.91 -9.52
N GLY A 33 -23.14 -19.17 -9.12
CA GLY A 33 -21.91 -18.58 -9.67
C GLY A 33 -20.85 -18.23 -8.61
N GLY A 34 -21.21 -18.31 -7.32
CA GLY A 34 -20.45 -17.84 -6.16
C GLY A 34 -18.97 -18.29 -6.08
N PHE A 35 -18.60 -19.49 -6.53
CA PHE A 35 -17.20 -19.95 -6.45
C PHE A 35 -16.24 -19.15 -7.35
N TYR A 36 -16.67 -18.78 -8.55
CA TYR A 36 -15.83 -18.01 -9.48
C TYR A 36 -15.69 -16.56 -9.02
N HIS A 37 -16.67 -16.01 -8.33
CA HIS A 37 -16.59 -14.66 -7.77
C HIS A 37 -15.75 -14.64 -6.49
N PHE A 38 -15.93 -15.64 -5.63
CA PHE A 38 -15.19 -15.80 -4.37
C PHE A 38 -13.67 -15.86 -4.55
N LYS A 39 -13.16 -16.55 -5.58
CA LYS A 39 -11.72 -16.59 -5.85
C LYS A 39 -11.12 -15.22 -6.17
N TYR A 40 -11.87 -14.33 -6.83
CA TYR A 40 -11.38 -12.98 -7.13
C TYR A 40 -11.31 -12.17 -5.87
N ILE A 41 -12.37 -12.20 -5.05
CA ILE A 41 -12.42 -11.53 -3.74
C ILE A 41 -11.26 -11.96 -2.84
N VAL A 42 -11.00 -13.27 -2.74
CA VAL A 42 -9.89 -13.81 -1.93
C VAL A 42 -8.53 -13.37 -2.48
N LEU A 43 -8.32 -13.42 -3.79
CA LEU A 43 -7.07 -13.01 -4.42
C LEU A 43 -6.81 -11.52 -4.22
N GLU A 44 -7.84 -10.70 -4.41
CA GLU A 44 -7.84 -9.27 -4.23
C GLU A 44 -7.53 -8.88 -2.76
N TYR A 45 -8.15 -9.54 -1.79
CA TYR A 45 -7.77 -9.42 -0.38
C TYR A 45 -6.33 -9.83 -0.11
N ALA A 46 -5.88 -10.96 -0.65
CA ALA A 46 -4.51 -11.45 -0.45
C ALA A 46 -3.47 -10.46 -0.98
N LEU A 47 -3.76 -9.78 -2.09
CA LEU A 47 -2.92 -8.71 -2.64
C LEU A 47 -2.87 -7.51 -1.70
N ALA A 48 -4.01 -7.02 -1.23
CA ALA A 48 -4.06 -5.88 -0.30
C ALA A 48 -3.39 -6.20 1.05
N PHE A 49 -3.59 -7.40 1.57
CA PHE A 49 -2.87 -7.92 2.73
C PHE A 49 -1.37 -7.90 2.51
N THR A 50 -0.91 -8.39 1.34
CA THR A 50 0.51 -8.44 0.99
C THR A 50 1.13 -7.04 0.93
N ILE A 51 0.41 -6.05 0.39
CA ILE A 51 0.86 -4.65 0.37
C ILE A 51 1.06 -4.11 1.79
N LEU A 52 0.04 -4.23 2.65
CA LEU A 52 0.13 -3.79 4.04
C LEU A 52 1.24 -4.50 4.80
N PHE A 53 1.38 -5.81 4.59
CA PHE A 53 2.42 -6.60 5.23
C PHE A 53 3.82 -6.20 4.77
N ALA A 54 4.02 -5.92 3.48
CA ALA A 54 5.29 -5.45 2.98
C ALA A 54 5.65 -4.05 3.52
N LEU A 55 4.68 -3.13 3.57
CA LEU A 55 4.86 -1.81 4.19
C LEU A 55 5.20 -1.92 5.69
N TRP A 56 4.58 -2.87 6.40
CA TRP A 56 4.91 -3.18 7.78
C TRP A 56 6.35 -3.66 7.94
N ILE A 57 6.81 -4.61 7.10
CA ILE A 57 8.21 -5.09 7.14
C ILE A 57 9.18 -3.91 6.96
N GLN A 58 8.92 -3.05 5.98
CA GLN A 58 9.75 -1.87 5.73
C GLN A 58 9.78 -0.93 6.93
N HIS A 59 8.62 -0.60 7.48
CA HIS A 59 8.50 0.30 8.63
C HIS A 59 9.21 -0.28 9.87
N ARG A 60 9.06 -1.58 10.12
CA ARG A 60 9.72 -2.28 11.22
C ARG A 60 11.25 -2.27 11.07
N ARG A 61 11.77 -2.51 9.86
CA ARG A 61 13.22 -2.43 9.58
C ARG A 61 13.76 -1.02 9.83
N LEU A 62 13.05 0.02 9.36
CA LEU A 62 13.45 1.40 9.62
C LEU A 62 13.49 1.72 11.12
N ASN A 63 12.47 1.27 11.86
CA ASN A 63 12.45 1.46 13.31
C ASN A 63 13.57 0.67 14.02
N GLN A 64 13.98 -0.49 13.52
CA GLN A 64 15.11 -1.24 14.07
C GLN A 64 16.45 -0.50 13.87
N ILE A 65 16.65 0.16 12.73
CA ILE A 65 17.88 0.90 12.40
C ILE A 65 17.96 2.22 13.17
N ALA A 66 16.83 2.88 13.45
CA ALA A 66 16.82 4.14 14.20
C ALA A 66 17.36 3.95 15.63
N ALA A 67 18.46 4.62 15.98
CA ALA A 67 19.03 4.54 17.35
C ALA A 67 18.15 5.28 18.37
N GLU A 68 17.67 6.47 18.01
CA GLU A 68 16.80 7.31 18.81
C GLU A 68 15.68 7.88 17.94
N VAL A 69 14.51 8.15 18.54
CA VAL A 69 13.38 8.78 17.84
C VAL A 69 13.39 10.28 18.14
N SER A 70 13.83 11.06 17.15
CA SER A 70 13.75 12.53 17.19
C SER A 70 12.31 13.03 16.91
N LYS A 71 12.01 14.28 17.30
CA LYS A 71 10.70 14.90 17.05
C LYS A 71 10.22 14.84 15.58
N PRO A 72 11.04 15.17 14.56
CA PRO A 72 10.60 15.08 13.17
C PRO A 72 10.38 13.63 12.72
N GLN A 73 11.16 12.67 13.22
CA GLN A 73 10.91 11.24 12.94
C GLN A 73 9.56 10.81 13.54
N LEU A 74 9.25 11.25 14.76
CA LEU A 74 7.97 10.95 15.42
C LEU A 74 6.77 11.42 14.59
N LEU A 75 6.80 12.67 14.10
CA LEU A 75 5.74 13.22 13.25
C LEU A 75 5.59 12.42 11.95
N LEU A 76 6.70 12.03 11.35
CA LEU A 76 6.69 11.27 10.11
C LEU A 76 6.19 9.83 10.32
N HIS A 77 6.55 9.18 11.42
CA HIS A 77 5.93 7.91 11.83
C HIS A 77 4.41 8.05 11.96
N GLY A 78 3.93 9.08 12.66
CA GLY A 78 2.50 9.35 12.79
C GLY A 78 1.81 9.59 11.44
N PHE A 79 2.45 10.35 10.55
CA PHE A 79 1.93 10.60 9.20
C PHE A 79 1.86 9.33 8.34
N VAL A 80 2.89 8.48 8.39
CA VAL A 80 2.87 7.16 7.73
C VAL A 80 1.69 6.34 8.26
N LEU A 81 1.53 6.25 9.58
CA LEU A 81 0.44 5.48 10.18
C LEU A 81 -0.95 5.99 9.79
N LEU A 82 -1.11 7.31 9.66
CA LEU A 82 -2.34 7.92 9.16
C LEU A 82 -2.66 7.46 7.72
N ILE A 83 -1.66 7.43 6.84
CA ILE A 83 -1.84 6.93 5.46
C ILE A 83 -2.15 5.42 5.47
N ILE A 84 -1.47 4.63 6.30
CA ILE A 84 -1.73 3.18 6.42
C ILE A 84 -3.17 2.90 6.83
N CYS A 85 -3.76 3.69 7.72
CA CYS A 85 -5.17 3.56 8.11
C CYS A 85 -6.14 3.88 6.95
N LEU A 86 -5.70 4.61 5.93
CA LEU A 86 -6.50 4.94 4.76
C LEU A 86 -6.48 3.83 3.69
N ILE A 87 -5.48 2.95 3.72
CA ILE A 87 -5.30 1.89 2.73
C ILE A 87 -6.49 0.92 2.68
N PRO A 88 -7.01 0.37 3.80
CA PRO A 88 -8.17 -0.52 3.76
C PRO A 88 -9.35 0.11 3.00
N ARG A 89 -9.66 1.36 3.35
CA ARG A 89 -10.74 2.10 2.70
C ARG A 89 -10.50 2.32 1.21
N ALA A 90 -9.27 2.66 0.82
CA ALA A 90 -8.91 2.82 -0.60
C ALA A 90 -9.05 1.51 -1.38
N VAL A 91 -8.71 0.38 -0.75
CA VAL A 91 -8.88 -0.97 -1.31
C VAL A 91 -10.37 -1.31 -1.47
N SER A 92 -11.20 -1.09 -0.45
CA SER A 92 -12.65 -1.31 -0.54
C SER A 92 -13.29 -0.49 -1.67
N LEU A 93 -12.88 0.76 -1.86
CA LEU A 93 -13.39 1.58 -2.96
C LEU A 93 -13.04 0.99 -4.33
N VAL A 94 -11.82 0.45 -4.50
CA VAL A 94 -11.44 -0.21 -5.75
C VAL A 94 -12.26 -1.48 -5.99
N PHE A 95 -12.55 -2.25 -4.94
CA PHE A 95 -13.39 -3.46 -5.04
C PHE A 95 -14.82 -3.12 -5.43
N ASP A 96 -15.47 -2.21 -4.70
CA ASP A 96 -16.86 -1.79 -4.96
C ASP A 96 -17.05 -1.22 -6.39
N ASN A 97 -15.99 -0.69 -7.00
CA ASN A 97 -16.00 -0.16 -8.37
C ASN A 97 -15.54 -1.17 -9.44
N GLY A 98 -14.86 -2.24 -9.04
CA GLY A 98 -14.33 -3.31 -9.90
C GLY A 98 -15.34 -4.45 -10.12
N SER A 99 -16.15 -4.77 -9.11
CA SER A 99 -17.33 -5.63 -9.24
C SER A 99 -18.50 -4.79 -9.75
N SER A 100 -18.79 -4.91 -11.03
CA SER A 100 -19.97 -4.38 -11.73
C SER A 100 -21.15 -3.90 -10.84
N GLY A 101 -21.27 -2.58 -10.66
CA GLY A 101 -22.54 -1.90 -10.38
C GLY A 101 -22.86 -1.49 -8.93
N GLU A 102 -22.08 -1.89 -7.91
CA GLU A 102 -22.44 -1.65 -6.50
C GLU A 102 -22.11 -0.25 -5.97
N PHE A 103 -21.24 0.52 -6.65
CA PHE A 103 -20.90 1.88 -6.23
C PHE A 103 -22.13 2.82 -6.15
N LEU A 104 -23.16 2.58 -6.97
CA LEU A 104 -24.41 3.36 -6.94
C LEU A 104 -25.26 3.09 -5.68
N ASP A 105 -25.01 1.99 -4.98
CA ASP A 105 -25.67 1.64 -3.71
C ASP A 105 -24.84 2.08 -2.48
N SER A 106 -23.56 2.41 -2.69
CA SER A 106 -22.78 3.16 -1.71
C SER A 106 -23.33 4.60 -1.65
N GLY A 107 -23.72 5.09 -0.47
CA GLY A 107 -24.44 6.36 -0.31
C GLY A 107 -23.80 7.60 -0.97
N ILE A 108 -22.51 7.54 -1.34
CA ILE A 108 -21.81 8.58 -2.09
C ILE A 108 -22.17 8.55 -3.59
N GLY A 109 -22.34 7.37 -4.19
CA GLY A 109 -22.75 7.22 -5.59
C GLY A 109 -24.21 7.64 -5.82
N ALA A 110 -25.08 7.36 -4.85
CA ALA A 110 -26.48 7.81 -4.86
C ALA A 110 -26.60 9.35 -4.82
N ASP A 111 -25.84 10.02 -3.94
CA ASP A 111 -25.83 11.48 -3.84
C ASP A 111 -25.26 12.17 -5.09
N MET A 112 -24.23 11.60 -5.71
CA MET A 112 -23.66 12.14 -6.96
C MET A 112 -24.60 11.96 -8.15
N ASN A 113 -25.39 10.87 -8.19
CA ASN A 113 -26.40 10.65 -9.22
C ASN A 113 -27.55 11.66 -9.07
N ALA A 114 -27.96 11.96 -7.83
CA ALA A 114 -29.00 12.95 -7.53
C ALA A 114 -28.63 14.39 -7.95
N LEU A 115 -27.34 14.74 -7.94
CA LEU A 115 -26.83 16.05 -8.36
C LEU A 115 -26.58 16.17 -9.89
N GLY A 116 -26.46 15.05 -10.61
CA GLY A 116 -25.95 15.04 -11.99
C GLY A 116 -26.93 14.62 -13.09
N GLY A 117 -28.05 13.96 -12.77
CA GLY A 117 -29.05 13.54 -13.76
C GLY A 117 -28.54 12.56 -14.83
N LEU A 118 -27.40 11.91 -14.60
CA LEU A 118 -26.75 10.98 -15.54
C LEU A 118 -27.27 9.55 -15.31
N SER A 119 -27.34 8.73 -16.36
CA SER A 119 -27.64 7.30 -16.17
C SER A 119 -26.52 6.62 -15.35
N GLY A 120 -26.90 5.69 -14.47
CA GLY A 120 -25.98 5.06 -13.50
C GLY A 120 -24.73 4.44 -14.13
N GLU A 121 -24.83 3.90 -15.35
CA GLU A 121 -23.69 3.32 -16.08
C GLU A 121 -22.64 4.37 -16.49
N GLN A 122 -23.06 5.56 -16.92
CA GLN A 122 -22.14 6.61 -17.38
C GLN A 122 -21.37 7.26 -16.22
N THR A 123 -21.99 7.34 -15.04
CA THR A 123 -21.35 7.87 -13.83
C THR A 123 -20.26 6.91 -13.32
N VAL A 124 -20.53 5.61 -13.35
CA VAL A 124 -19.57 4.58 -12.90
C VAL A 124 -18.30 4.58 -13.77
N GLU A 125 -18.41 4.71 -15.10
CA GLU A 125 -17.23 4.78 -15.96
C GLU A 125 -16.37 6.02 -15.71
N ARG A 126 -16.97 7.16 -15.36
CA ARG A 126 -16.24 8.40 -15.06
C ARG A 126 -15.50 8.35 -13.72
N ILE A 127 -16.02 7.62 -12.73
CA ILE A 127 -15.48 7.60 -11.36
C ILE A 127 -14.35 6.58 -11.19
N LYS A 128 -14.39 5.46 -11.92
CA LYS A 128 -13.33 4.42 -11.92
C LYS A 128 -11.89 4.95 -11.93
N PRO A 129 -11.47 5.82 -12.88
CA PRO A 129 -10.08 6.31 -12.91
C PRO A 129 -9.71 7.12 -11.67
N LEU A 130 -10.66 7.85 -11.08
CA LEU A 130 -10.42 8.66 -9.88
C LEU A 130 -10.23 7.79 -8.64
N VAL A 131 -10.99 6.70 -8.53
CA VAL A 131 -10.84 5.70 -7.45
C VAL A 131 -9.48 5.00 -7.53
N ASN A 132 -9.07 4.60 -8.74
CA ASN A 132 -7.76 3.99 -8.95
C ASN A 132 -6.63 4.97 -8.66
N PHE A 133 -6.78 6.22 -9.08
CA PHE A 133 -5.84 7.28 -8.75
C PHE A 133 -5.69 7.42 -7.23
N PHE A 134 -6.81 7.47 -6.50
CA PHE A 134 -6.81 7.59 -5.04
C PHE A 134 -6.10 6.39 -4.37
N TYR A 135 -6.37 5.18 -4.83
CA TYR A 135 -5.71 3.96 -4.34
C TYR A 135 -4.19 3.99 -4.57
N CYS A 136 -3.76 4.23 -5.81
CA CYS A 136 -2.35 4.27 -6.14
C CYS A 136 -1.64 5.45 -5.45
N ALA A 137 -2.29 6.62 -5.34
CA ALA A 137 -1.76 7.77 -4.62
C ALA A 137 -1.58 7.49 -3.13
N THR A 138 -2.49 6.75 -2.51
CA THR A 138 -2.40 6.36 -1.08
C THR A 138 -1.19 5.44 -0.84
N ILE A 139 -1.01 4.41 -1.68
CA ILE A 139 0.14 3.51 -1.58
C ILE A 139 1.45 4.26 -1.84
N LEU A 140 1.48 5.10 -2.88
CA LEU A 140 2.66 5.90 -3.20
C LEU A 140 3.00 6.88 -2.08
N ALA A 141 2.00 7.53 -1.48
CA ALA A 141 2.20 8.43 -0.35
C ALA A 141 2.81 7.68 0.85
N ALA A 142 2.35 6.46 1.15
CA ALA A 142 2.93 5.63 2.20
C ALA A 142 4.40 5.28 1.91
N ASP A 143 4.71 4.87 0.68
CA ASP A 143 6.07 4.55 0.26
C ASP A 143 7.01 5.77 0.33
N ILE A 144 6.59 6.91 -0.23
CA ILE A 144 7.34 8.17 -0.18
C ILE A 144 7.57 8.61 1.27
N ALA A 145 6.56 8.50 2.14
CA ALA A 145 6.71 8.85 3.54
C ALA A 145 7.70 7.93 4.27
N LEU A 146 7.68 6.62 3.97
CA LEU A 146 8.68 5.68 4.47
C LEU A 146 10.08 5.94 3.88
N LEU A 147 10.18 6.45 2.65
CA LEU A 147 11.45 6.87 2.04
C LEU A 147 11.99 8.12 2.71
N ALA A 148 11.14 9.11 2.97
CA ALA A 148 11.49 10.31 3.73
C ALA A 148 11.98 9.95 5.14
N LEU A 149 11.32 8.99 5.79
CA LEU A 149 11.71 8.50 7.12
C LEU A 149 13.09 7.85 7.08
N MET A 150 13.35 7.06 6.04
CA MET A 150 14.66 6.48 5.81
C MET A 150 15.75 7.54 5.61
N LEU A 151 15.50 8.58 4.81
CA LEU A 151 16.47 9.67 4.61
C LEU A 151 16.77 10.42 5.91
N LEU A 152 15.74 10.62 6.73
CA LEU A 152 15.88 11.31 8.02
C LEU A 152 16.67 10.47 9.04
N ILE A 153 16.50 9.15 9.05
CA ILE A 153 17.33 8.23 9.85
C ILE A 153 18.76 8.20 9.30
N GLY A 154 18.93 8.21 7.97
CA GLY A 154 20.23 8.11 7.33
C GLY A 154 21.18 9.27 7.57
N HIS A 155 20.66 10.46 7.87
CA HIS A 155 21.48 11.59 8.30
C HIS A 155 22.22 11.33 9.62
N THR A 156 21.72 10.42 10.46
CA THR A 156 22.27 10.20 11.82
C THR A 156 23.22 9.02 11.94
N SER A 157 23.25 8.10 10.98
CA SER A 157 24.04 6.86 11.08
C SER A 157 24.67 6.50 9.74
N GLN A 158 25.95 6.81 9.57
CA GLN A 158 26.65 6.69 8.28
C GLN A 158 27.24 5.29 8.06
N SER A 159 26.43 4.22 8.14
CA SER A 159 26.91 2.86 7.85
C SER A 159 26.70 2.49 6.37
N THR A 160 27.67 1.77 5.79
CA THR A 160 27.64 1.27 4.40
C THR A 160 26.38 0.44 4.08
N GLU A 161 25.79 -0.17 5.11
CA GLU A 161 24.54 -0.93 5.06
C GLU A 161 23.33 -0.06 4.63
N GLN A 162 23.30 1.21 5.06
CA GLN A 162 22.21 2.11 4.71
C GLN A 162 22.26 2.58 3.25
N ILE A 163 23.45 2.61 2.65
CA ILE A 163 23.63 2.99 1.24
C ILE A 163 23.03 1.92 0.32
N ALA A 164 23.23 0.63 0.63
CA ALA A 164 22.66 -0.47 -0.14
C ALA A 164 21.13 -0.51 -0.02
N LEU A 165 20.61 -0.32 1.21
CA LEU A 165 19.17 -0.24 1.46
C LEU A 165 18.54 0.94 0.71
N ARG A 166 19.21 2.10 0.66
CA ARG A 166 18.69 3.31 0.01
C ARG A 166 18.54 3.15 -1.49
N HIS A 167 19.50 2.49 -2.15
CA HIS A 167 19.43 2.25 -3.60
C HIS A 167 18.30 1.30 -3.97
N GLY A 168 18.12 0.20 -3.22
CA GLY A 168 17.00 -0.73 -3.44
C GLY A 168 15.65 -0.02 -3.33
N LYS A 169 15.50 0.81 -2.30
CA LYS A 169 14.26 1.57 -2.08
C LYS A 169 13.99 2.61 -3.17
N LEU A 170 15.01 3.33 -3.65
CA LEU A 170 14.85 4.30 -4.74
C LEU A 170 14.41 3.65 -6.06
N ILE A 171 14.93 2.47 -6.38
CA ILE A 171 14.54 1.73 -7.59
C ILE A 171 13.06 1.32 -7.51
N VAL A 172 12.63 0.80 -6.38
CA VAL A 172 11.25 0.33 -6.22
C VAL A 172 10.26 1.49 -6.14
N SER A 173 10.59 2.55 -5.39
CA SER A 173 9.79 3.77 -5.37
C SER A 173 9.66 4.39 -6.78
N GLY A 174 10.76 4.39 -7.56
CA GLY A 174 10.73 4.79 -8.96
C GLY A 174 9.81 3.90 -9.82
N LEU A 175 9.83 2.59 -9.61
CA LEU A 175 8.95 1.65 -10.30
C LEU A 175 7.48 1.85 -9.91
N LEU A 176 7.19 2.17 -8.64
CA LEU A 176 5.85 2.53 -8.17
C LEU A 176 5.33 3.82 -8.83
N VAL A 177 6.18 4.84 -8.99
CA VAL A 177 5.83 6.07 -9.71
C VAL A 177 5.52 5.77 -11.18
N VAL A 178 6.35 4.96 -11.84
CA VAL A 178 6.10 4.53 -13.23
C VAL A 178 4.78 3.76 -13.33
N ALA A 179 4.49 2.88 -12.37
CA ALA A 179 3.21 2.16 -12.31
C ALA A 179 2.02 3.11 -12.15
N LEU A 180 2.10 4.14 -11.30
CA LEU A 180 1.08 5.18 -11.16
C LEU A 180 0.84 5.91 -12.49
N VAL A 181 1.92 6.35 -13.17
CA VAL A 181 1.83 7.04 -14.46
C VAL A 181 1.21 6.13 -15.52
N ALA A 182 1.61 4.86 -15.57
CA ALA A 182 1.05 3.88 -16.50
C ALA A 182 -0.43 3.58 -16.21
N THR A 183 -0.85 3.62 -14.94
CA THR A 183 -2.27 3.52 -14.55
C THR A 183 -3.09 4.70 -15.09
N MET A 184 -2.52 5.91 -15.10
CA MET A 184 -3.16 7.08 -15.70
C MET A 184 -3.21 7.03 -17.23
N ALA A 185 -2.26 6.34 -17.85
CA ALA A 185 -2.18 6.23 -19.31
C ALA A 185 -3.07 5.11 -19.90
N THR A 186 -3.52 4.13 -19.11
CA THR A 186 -4.19 2.94 -19.64
C THR A 186 -5.49 2.58 -18.89
N PRO A 187 -6.67 2.58 -19.55
CA PRO A 187 -7.95 2.23 -18.91
C PRO A 187 -8.08 0.75 -18.52
N ILE A 188 -7.33 -0.13 -19.19
CA ILE A 188 -7.47 -1.61 -19.11
C ILE A 188 -6.54 -2.24 -18.06
N ALA A 189 -5.49 -1.54 -17.64
CA ALA A 189 -4.44 -2.10 -16.80
C ALA A 189 -4.80 -2.22 -15.31
N ASN A 190 -6.04 -1.91 -14.95
CA ASN A 190 -6.47 -1.66 -13.58
C ASN A 190 -6.33 -2.86 -12.62
N ARG A 191 -6.43 -4.10 -13.13
CA ARG A 191 -6.22 -5.31 -12.31
C ARG A 191 -4.76 -5.73 -12.20
N TYR A 192 -3.97 -5.50 -13.23
CA TYR A 192 -2.56 -5.89 -13.23
C TYR A 192 -1.74 -5.03 -12.28
N PHE A 193 -2.08 -3.75 -12.11
CA PHE A 193 -1.42 -2.90 -11.12
C PHE A 193 -1.63 -3.39 -9.68
N GLY A 194 -2.81 -3.90 -9.34
CA GLY A 194 -3.06 -4.54 -8.04
C GLY A 194 -2.16 -5.73 -7.74
N ILE A 195 -1.66 -6.42 -8.77
CA ILE A 195 -0.73 -7.57 -8.65
C ILE A 195 0.73 -7.12 -8.68
N VAL A 196 1.08 -6.19 -9.57
CA VAL A 196 2.45 -5.71 -9.75
C VAL A 196 2.95 -4.95 -8.51
N LEU A 197 2.08 -4.19 -7.85
CA LEU A 197 2.42 -3.42 -6.64
C LEU A 197 2.94 -4.31 -5.48
N PRO A 198 2.18 -5.32 -4.99
CA PRO A 198 2.66 -6.22 -3.94
C PRO A 198 3.89 -7.03 -4.37
N LEU A 199 3.96 -7.46 -5.64
CA LEU A 199 5.16 -8.14 -6.15
C LEU A 199 6.39 -7.23 -6.13
N GLY A 200 6.25 -5.96 -6.51
CA GLY A 200 7.33 -4.98 -6.41
C GLY A 200 7.81 -4.76 -4.99
N LEU A 201 6.89 -4.64 -4.03
CA LEU A 201 7.22 -4.48 -2.60
C LEU A 201 7.86 -5.73 -1.98
N ILE A 202 7.40 -6.93 -2.35
CA ILE A 202 8.06 -8.19 -1.95
C ILE A 202 9.45 -8.28 -2.57
N PHE A 203 9.58 -7.94 -3.85
CA PHE A 203 10.85 -7.98 -4.56
C PHE A 203 11.86 -6.99 -3.96
N GLU A 204 11.43 -5.81 -3.51
CA GLU A 204 12.25 -4.88 -2.72
C GLU A 204 12.82 -5.55 -1.47
N THR A 205 11.94 -6.25 -0.74
CA THR A 205 12.26 -6.93 0.51
C THR A 205 13.29 -8.04 0.28
N TYR A 206 13.23 -8.69 -0.89
CA TYR A 206 14.17 -9.73 -1.31
C TYR A 206 15.50 -9.16 -1.83
N LEU A 207 15.46 -8.14 -2.70
CA LEU A 207 16.66 -7.48 -3.22
C LEU A 207 17.50 -6.85 -2.12
N SER A 208 16.86 -6.21 -1.13
CA SER A 208 17.55 -5.66 0.03
C SER A 208 18.30 -6.72 0.83
N GLN A 209 17.73 -7.93 0.96
CA GLN A 209 18.40 -9.05 1.62
C GLN A 209 19.55 -9.62 0.78
N LEU A 210 19.38 -9.69 -0.54
CA LEU A 210 20.42 -10.21 -1.43
C LEU A 210 21.65 -9.28 -1.47
N ALA A 211 21.42 -7.97 -1.55
CA ALA A 211 22.47 -6.95 -1.52
C ALA A 211 23.27 -6.97 -0.21
N PHE A 212 22.59 -7.21 0.92
CA PHE A 212 23.24 -7.40 2.22
C PHE A 212 24.16 -8.63 2.22
N ARG A 213 23.67 -9.76 1.69
CA ARG A 213 24.41 -11.04 1.67
C ARG A 213 25.63 -11.00 0.75
N SER A 214 25.56 -10.31 -0.39
CA SER A 214 26.70 -10.19 -1.31
C SER A 214 27.86 -9.35 -0.76
N HIS A 215 27.56 -8.34 0.07
CA HIS A 215 28.59 -7.49 0.68
C HIS A 215 29.27 -8.15 1.88
N TYR A 216 28.53 -8.91 2.70
CA TYR A 216 29.09 -9.59 3.88
C TYR A 216 29.59 -11.01 3.61
N GLY A 217 29.06 -11.71 2.60
CA GLY A 217 29.52 -13.05 2.22
C GLY A 217 30.94 -13.09 1.67
N ARG A 218 31.54 -11.95 1.31
CA ARG A 218 32.95 -11.83 0.90
C ARG A 218 33.94 -11.64 2.05
N SER A 219 33.48 -11.35 3.27
CA SER A 219 34.37 -11.08 4.41
C SER A 219 34.72 -12.34 5.23
N ILE A 220 34.18 -13.51 4.86
CA ILE A 220 34.38 -14.78 5.58
C ILE A 220 34.94 -15.86 4.64
N ALA A 221 35.56 -15.47 3.51
CA ALA A 221 36.23 -16.37 2.59
C ALA A 221 37.66 -15.89 2.35
#